data_AF-A0A2C1K7V3-F1
#
_entry.id   AF-A0A2C1K7V3-F1
#
_cell.length_a   1.000
_cell.length_b   1.000
_cell.length_c   1.000
_cell.angle_alpha   90.00
_cell.angle_beta   90.00
_cell.angle_gamma   90.00
#
_symmetry.space_group_name_H-M   'P 1'
#
loop_
_entity.id
_entity.type
_entity.pdbx_description
1 polymer ?
#
loop_
_entity_poly.entity_id
_entity_poly.type
_entity_poly.pdbx_seq_one_letter_code
_entity_poly.pdbx_strand_id
1 'polypeptide(L)' 'MNDMNSLLTEEEQKIITKLESEMLFALTVSHMTFYKNEIQAIISQAKRRHSFLEKLEKEALV' A
#
# COMPACT_ATOMS: atom_id res chain seq x y z
N MET A 1 14.46 -5.91 6.61
CA MET A 1 13.02 -6.17 6.80
C MET A 1 12.29 -5.01 6.16
N ASN A 2 11.34 -5.26 5.25
CA ASN A 2 10.78 -4.24 4.36
C ASN A 2 10.11 -3.09 5.13
N ASP A 3 10.71 -1.90 5.10
CA ASP A 3 10.16 -0.60 5.53
C ASP A 3 8.91 -0.15 4.74
N MET A 4 8.16 -1.08 4.14
CA MET A 4 6.88 -0.76 3.49
C MET A 4 5.81 -0.41 4.54
N ASN A 5 5.86 -1.07 5.71
CA ASN A 5 4.89 -0.84 6.78
C ASN A 5 5.00 0.58 7.36
N SER A 6 6.17 1.20 7.34
CA SER A 6 6.34 2.58 7.85
C SER A 6 5.72 3.64 6.94
N LEU A 7 5.47 3.33 5.66
CA LEU A 7 4.87 4.26 4.69
C LEU A 7 3.34 4.24 4.68
N LEU A 8 2.75 3.13 5.14
CA LEU A 8 1.31 2.90 5.14
C LEU A 8 0.68 3.49 6.40
N THR A 9 -0.52 4.06 6.27
CA THR A 9 -1.33 4.39 7.46
C THR A 9 -1.87 3.12 8.12
N GLU A 10 -2.36 3.24 9.35
CA GLU A 10 -2.97 2.10 10.05
C GLU A 10 -4.18 1.54 9.27
N GLU A 11 -4.99 2.41 8.67
CA GLU A 11 -6.14 2.02 7.84
C GLU A 11 -5.70 1.26 6.59
N GLU A 12 -4.66 1.74 5.89
CA GLU A 12 -4.13 1.07 4.71
C GLU A 12 -3.57 -0.32 5.06
N GLN A 13 -2.88 -0.45 6.21
CA GLN A 13 -2.41 -1.75 6.71
C GLN A 13 -3.57 -2.71 7.01
N LYS A 14 -4.64 -2.21 7.65
CA LYS A 14 -5.86 -3.00 7.93
C LYS A 14 -6.51 -3.47 6.63
N ILE A 15 -6.59 -2.61 5.62
CA ILE A 15 -7.16 -2.95 4.30
C ILE A 15 -6.29 -4.01 3.61
N ILE A 16 -4.98 -3.83 3.57
CA ILE A 16 -4.06 -4.82 2.96
C ILE A 16 -4.20 -6.17 3.66
N THR A 17 -4.21 -6.20 4.99
CA THR A 17 -4.37 -7.44 5.76
C THR A 17 -5.68 -8.16 5.42
N LYS A 18 -6.76 -7.39 5.23
CA LYS A 18 -8.05 -7.92 4.79
C LYS A 18 -7.98 -8.48 3.36
N LEU A 19 -7.38 -7.75 2.42
CA LEU A 19 -7.22 -8.18 1.03
C LEU A 19 -6.35 -9.45 0.93
N GLU A 20 -5.29 -9.55 1.72
CA GLU A 20 -4.46 -10.75 1.81
C GLU A 20 -5.25 -11.95 2.34
N SER A 21 -6.07 -11.72 3.37
CA SER A 21 -6.96 -12.75 3.93
C SER A 21 -7.99 -13.22 2.88
N GLU A 22 -8.63 -12.31 2.17
CA GLU A 22 -9.59 -12.65 1.11
C GLU A 22 -8.91 -13.38 -0.06
N MET A 23 -7.67 -13.00 -0.40
CA MET A 23 -6.88 -13.65 -1.44
C MET A 23 -6.55 -15.11 -1.11
N LEU A 24 -6.34 -15.47 0.16
CA LEU A 24 -6.12 -16.86 0.58
C LEU A 24 -7.33 -17.76 0.30
N PHE A 25 -8.54 -17.19 0.31
CA PHE A 25 -9.79 -17.90 0.04
C PHE A 25 -10.30 -17.70 -1.40
N ALA A 26 -9.51 -17.08 -2.27
CA ALA A 26 -9.92 -16.78 -3.64
C ALA A 26 -10.08 -18.08 -4.46
N LEU A 27 -11.29 -18.28 -4.99
CA LEU A 27 -11.63 -19.47 -5.79
C LEU A 27 -11.09 -19.45 -7.23
N THR A 28 -10.65 -18.29 -7.71
CA THR A 28 -10.17 -18.13 -9.10
C THR A 28 -8.91 -17.29 -9.16
N VAL A 29 -8.09 -17.54 -10.19
CA VAL A 29 -6.90 -16.75 -10.49
C VAL A 29 -7.27 -15.28 -10.76
N SER A 30 -8.45 -15.02 -11.32
CA SER A 30 -8.96 -13.66 -11.55
C SER A 30 -9.13 -12.91 -10.22
N HIS A 31 -9.75 -13.54 -9.22
CA HIS A 31 -9.89 -12.94 -7.88
C HIS A 31 -8.54 -12.74 -7.21
N MET A 32 -7.62 -13.70 -7.30
CA MET A 32 -6.25 -13.52 -6.78
C MET A 32 -5.54 -12.33 -7.43
N THR A 33 -5.71 -12.17 -8.75
CA THR A 33 -5.13 -11.06 -9.52
C THR A 33 -5.74 -9.74 -9.09
N PHE A 34 -7.06 -9.69 -8.89
CA PHE A 34 -7.76 -8.51 -8.37
C PHE A 34 -7.17 -8.08 -7.02
N TYR A 35 -7.14 -8.98 -6.03
CA TYR A 35 -6.62 -8.65 -4.70
C TYR A 35 -5.16 -8.18 -4.73
N LYS A 36 -4.32 -8.86 -5.53
CA LYS A 36 -2.93 -8.45 -5.73
C LYS A 36 -2.81 -7.04 -6.31
N ASN A 37 -3.62 -6.71 -7.31
CA ASN A 37 -3.61 -5.40 -7.94
C ASN A 37 -4.06 -4.30 -6.97
N GLU A 38 -5.09 -4.56 -6.17
CA GLU A 38 -5.57 -3.62 -5.14
C GLU A 38 -4.47 -3.34 -4.09
N ILE A 39 -3.81 -4.39 -3.57
CA ILE A 39 -2.68 -4.23 -2.63
C ILE A 39 -1.56 -3.39 -3.27
N GLN A 40 -1.22 -3.65 -4.52
CA GLN A 40 -0.19 -2.90 -5.24
C GLN A 40 -0.58 -1.43 -5.46
N ALA A 41 -1.87 -1.14 -5.70
CA ALA A 41 -2.38 0.21 -5.87
C ALA A 41 -2.23 1.02 -4.57
N ILE A 42 -2.60 0.43 -3.42
CA ILE A 42 -2.47 1.06 -2.10
C ILE A 42 -1.00 1.36 -1.80
N ILE A 43 -0.10 0.38 -1.99
CA ILE A 43 1.34 0.58 -1.77
C ILE A 43 1.88 1.68 -2.68
N SER A 44 1.47 1.71 -3.94
CA SER A 44 1.91 2.74 -4.89
C SER A 44 1.43 4.13 -4.49
N GLN A 45 0.20 4.25 -3.95
CA GLN A 45 -0.32 5.50 -3.43
C GLN A 45 0.45 5.97 -2.19
N ALA A 46 0.74 5.07 -1.25
CA ALA A 46 1.53 5.39 -0.06
C ALA A 46 2.93 5.90 -0.43
N LYS A 47 3.60 5.25 -1.40
CA LYS A 47 4.89 5.72 -1.93
C LYS A 47 4.82 7.11 -2.55
N ARG A 48 3.78 7.40 -3.36
CA ARG A 48 3.57 8.73 -3.95
C ARG A 48 3.36 9.79 -2.87
N ARG A 49 2.54 9.49 -1.86
CA ARG A 49 2.29 10.39 -0.72
C ARG A 49 3.59 10.69 0.02
N HIS A 50 4.38 9.67 0.34
CA HIS A 50 5.65 9.86 1.04
C HIS A 50 6.63 10.71 0.23
N SER A 51 6.83 10.38 -1.06
CA SER A 51 7.70 11.17 -1.94
C SER A 51 7.27 12.63 -2.08
N PHE A 52 5.96 12.90 -2.05
CA PHE A 52 5.43 14.26 -2.05
C PHE A 52 5.77 15.01 -0.75
N LEU A 53 5.60 14.37 0.41
CA LEU A 53 5.95 14.96 1.71
C LEU A 53 7.45 15.24 1.83
N GLU A 54 8.31 14.32 1.37
CA GLU A 54 9.77 14.52 1.36
C GLU A 54 10.19 15.74 0.50
N LYS A 55 9.49 16.00 -0.60
CA LYS A 55 9.74 17.19 -1.43
C LYS A 55 9.36 18.47 -0.69
N LEU A 56 8.20 18.49 -0.04
CA LEU A 56 7.76 19.64 0.75
C LEU A 56 8.70 19.93 1.92
N GLU A 57 9.18 18.90 2.62
CA GLU A 57 10.15 19.05 3.71
C GLU A 57 11.46 19.67 3.21
N LYS A 58 11.97 19.21 2.06
CA LYS A 58 13.18 19.78 1.44
C LYS A 58 12.98 21.23 1.02
N GLU A 59 11.81 21.58 0.48
CA GLU A 59 11.49 22.96 0.07
C GLU A 59 11.27 23.90 1.26
N ALA A 60 10.77 23.39 2.40
CA ALA A 60 10.56 24.19 3.61
C ALA A 60 11.85 24.47 4.41
N LEU A 61 12.92 23.70 4.16
CA LEU A 61 14.25 23.86 4.77
C LEU A 61 15.21 24.74 3.95
N VAL A 62 14.76 25.26 2.80
CA VAL A 62 15.47 26.25 1.95
C VAL A 62 14.86 27.63 2.15
#